data_AF-A0A9E2V1J5-F1
#
_entry.id   AF-A0A9E2V1J5-F1
#
_cell.length_a   1.000
_cell.length_b   1.000
_cell.length_c   1.000
_cell.angle_alpha   90.00
_cell.angle_beta   90.00
_cell.angle_gamma   90.00
#
_symmetry.space_group_name_H-M   'P 1'
#
loop_
_entity.id
_entity.type
_entity.pdbx_description
1 polymer ?
#
loop_
_entity_poly.entity_id
_entity_poly.type
_entity_poly.pdbx_seq_one_letter_code
_entity_poly.pdbx_strand_id
1 'polypeptide(L)'
;DSPVAQATGTFSSLIGDVATQVEHLLAEQFLRQGLDPRTAPMYSQMLVGMVALTGQWWLDARSPAKAEVAAHLVNLAWNGLSGLERSPSLTGHTRSITT
;
A
#
# COMPACT_ATOMS: atom_id res chain seq x y z
N ASP A 1 29.31 -14.39 10.12
CA ASP A 1 28.45 -14.19 8.95
C ASP A 1 27.11 -14.88 9.11
N SER A 2 26.06 -14.09 8.81
CA SER A 2 24.63 -14.41 8.73
C SER A 2 23.89 -14.68 10.07
N PRO A 3 22.76 -13.99 10.32
CA PRO A 3 21.48 -14.40 9.72
C PRO A 3 20.53 -13.22 9.40
N VAL A 4 20.71 -12.56 8.25
CA VAL A 4 19.68 -11.62 7.76
C VAL A 4 18.56 -12.37 7.03
N ALA A 5 18.90 -13.46 6.32
CA ALA A 5 17.96 -14.21 5.49
C ALA A 5 16.84 -14.93 6.27
N GLN A 6 17.10 -15.39 7.51
CA GLN A 6 16.07 -16.05 8.33
C GLN A 6 15.03 -15.05 8.87
N ALA A 7 15.44 -13.83 9.23
CA ALA A 7 14.52 -12.79 9.68
C ALA A 7 13.61 -12.31 8.52
N THR A 8 14.14 -12.23 7.30
CA THR A 8 13.36 -11.91 6.10
C THR A 8 12.29 -12.97 5.82
N GLY A 9 12.56 -14.25 6.06
CA GLY A 9 11.59 -15.34 5.86
C GLY A 9 10.36 -15.25 6.77
N THR A 10 10.56 -15.01 8.07
CA THR A 10 9.45 -14.85 9.02
C THR A 10 8.69 -13.55 8.79
N PHE A 11 9.39 -12.45 8.50
CA PHE A 11 8.74 -11.16 8.21
C PHE A 11 7.90 -11.24 6.93
N SER A 12 8.40 -11.90 5.88
CA SER A 12 7.65 -12.11 4.62
C SER A 12 6.36 -12.88 4.84
N SER A 13 6.36 -13.92 5.70
CA SER A 13 5.16 -14.65 6.06
C SER A 13 4.13 -13.79 6.80
N LEU A 14 4.58 -12.99 7.79
CA LEU A 14 3.71 -12.10 8.55
C LEU A 14 3.09 -11.01 7.67
N ILE A 15 3.88 -10.45 6.75
CA ILE A 15 3.41 -9.49 5.75
C ILE A 15 2.37 -10.13 4.82
N GLY A 16 2.58 -11.39 4.43
CA GLY A 16 1.59 -12.18 3.70
C GLY A 16 0.28 -12.34 4.46
N ASP A 17 0.34 -12.74 5.74
CA ASP A 17 -0.83 -12.93 6.59
C ASP A 17 -1.59 -11.61 6.83
N VAL A 18 -0.88 -10.50 6.99
CA VAL A 18 -1.47 -9.16 7.10
C VAL A 18 -2.12 -8.74 5.79
N ALA A 19 -1.47 -8.99 4.64
CA ALA A 19 -2.03 -8.69 3.32
C ALA A 19 -3.35 -9.44 3.08
N THR A 20 -3.44 -10.73 3.46
CA THR A 20 -4.68 -11.50 3.38
C THR A 20 -5.78 -10.94 4.28
N GLN A 21 -5.47 -10.46 5.48
CA GLN A 21 -6.48 -9.81 6.34
C GLN A 21 -6.96 -8.48 5.75
N VAL A 22 -6.04 -7.68 5.21
CA VAL A 22 -6.35 -6.40 4.56
C VAL A 22 -7.18 -6.61 3.29
N GLU A 23 -6.92 -7.68 2.54
CA GLU A 23 -7.69 -8.07 1.35
C GLU A 23 -9.17 -8.26 1.64
N HIS A 24 -9.52 -8.98 2.70
CA HIS A 24 -10.93 -9.18 3.07
C HIS A 24 -11.61 -7.84 3.36
N LEU A 25 -10.94 -6.94 4.08
CA LEU A 25 -11.47 -5.61 4.40
C LEU A 25 -11.65 -4.75 3.13
N LEU A 26 -10.67 -4.77 2.23
CA LEU A 26 -10.73 -4.01 0.98
C LEU A 26 -11.77 -4.56 0.01
N ALA A 27 -11.91 -5.88 -0.10
CA ALA A 27 -12.90 -6.51 -0.96
C ALA A 27 -14.33 -6.07 -0.57
N GLU A 28 -14.63 -6.04 0.72
CA GLU A 28 -15.91 -5.53 1.22
C GLU A 28 -16.11 -4.03 0.92
N GLN A 29 -15.08 -3.21 1.09
CA GLN A 29 -15.18 -1.77 0.78
C GLN A 29 -15.36 -1.53 -0.71
N PHE A 30 -14.69 -2.31 -1.56
CA PHE A 30 -14.80 -2.20 -3.00
C PHE A 30 -16.21 -2.55 -3.46
N LEU A 31 -16.80 -3.62 -2.92
CA LEU A 31 -18.22 -3.93 -3.13
C LEU A 31 -19.13 -2.75 -2.76
N ARG A 32 -18.92 -2.14 -1.58
CA ARG A 32 -19.70 -0.98 -1.12
C ARG A 32 -19.54 0.27 -1.99
N GLN A 33 -18.38 0.44 -2.61
CA GLN A 33 -18.07 1.60 -3.45
C GLN A 33 -18.32 1.36 -4.96
N GLY A 34 -18.79 0.16 -5.33
CA GLY A 34 -19.00 -0.23 -6.74
C GLY A 34 -17.70 -0.43 -7.52
N LEU A 35 -16.60 -0.74 -6.84
CA LEU A 35 -15.30 -1.12 -7.42
C LEU A 35 -15.22 -2.65 -7.59
N ASP A 36 -14.38 -3.12 -8.51
CA ASP A 36 -14.21 -4.56 -8.77
C ASP A 36 -13.46 -5.24 -7.60
N PRO A 37 -14.12 -6.10 -6.81
CA PRO A 37 -13.50 -6.75 -5.64
C PRO A 37 -12.37 -7.69 -6.02
N ARG A 38 -12.32 -8.17 -7.27
CA ARG A 38 -11.24 -9.05 -7.76
C ARG A 38 -9.89 -8.35 -7.78
N THR A 39 -9.87 -7.02 -7.73
CA THR A 39 -8.65 -6.23 -7.64
C THR A 39 -8.15 -6.05 -6.20
N ALA A 40 -8.98 -6.33 -5.19
CA ALA A 40 -8.63 -6.17 -3.78
C ALA A 40 -7.34 -6.88 -3.32
N PRO A 41 -7.02 -8.11 -3.77
CA PRO A 41 -5.75 -8.77 -3.40
C PRO A 41 -4.53 -7.95 -3.83
N MET A 42 -4.57 -7.40 -5.06
CA MET A 42 -3.50 -6.57 -5.61
C MET A 42 -3.34 -5.26 -4.83
N TYR A 43 -4.44 -4.54 -4.58
CA TYR A 43 -4.40 -3.30 -3.80
C TYR A 43 -3.90 -3.52 -2.36
N SER A 44 -4.24 -4.67 -1.76
CA SER A 44 -3.82 -5.02 -0.41
C SER A 44 -2.32 -5.28 -0.35
N GLN A 45 -1.78 -6.05 -1.30
CA GLN A 45 -0.32 -6.25 -1.40
C GLN A 45 0.43 -4.93 -1.62
N MET A 46 -0.11 -4.04 -2.48
CA MET A 46 0.50 -2.71 -2.70
C MET A 46 0.55 -1.88 -1.41
N LEU A 47 -0.55 -1.82 -0.66
CA LEU A 47 -0.63 -1.04 0.59
C LEU A 47 0.26 -1.62 1.68
N VAL A 48 0.17 -2.93 1.92
CA VAL A 48 0.98 -3.60 2.95
C VAL A 48 2.46 -3.53 2.59
N GLY A 49 2.82 -3.72 1.31
CA GLY A 49 4.19 -3.59 0.83
C GLY A 49 4.77 -2.18 1.03
N MET A 50 3.98 -1.15 0.72
CA MET A 50 4.37 0.25 0.96
C MET A 50 4.70 0.49 2.44
N VAL A 51 3.82 0.08 3.35
CA VAL A 51 4.04 0.27 4.81
C VAL A 51 5.21 -0.57 5.31
N ALA A 52 5.32 -1.82 4.87
CA ALA A 52 6.38 -2.74 5.30
C ALA A 52 7.78 -2.26 4.88
N LEU A 53 7.93 -1.86 3.62
CA LEU A 53 9.21 -1.37 3.09
C LEU A 53 9.62 -0.04 3.74
N THR A 54 8.67 0.89 3.95
CA THR A 54 8.96 2.14 4.66
C THR A 54 9.30 1.88 6.12
N GLY A 55 8.63 0.93 6.78
CA GLY A 55 8.97 0.51 8.14
C GLY A 55 10.37 -0.05 8.23
N GLN A 56 10.76 -0.94 7.29
CA GLN A 56 12.10 -1.50 7.24
C GLN A 56 13.16 -0.40 7.02
N TRP A 57 12.96 0.49 6.05
CA TRP A 57 13.85 1.63 5.83
C TRP A 57 13.99 2.50 7.09
N TRP A 58 12.90 2.77 7.80
CA TRP A 58 12.94 3.60 9.00
C TRP A 58 13.70 2.94 10.16
N LEU A 59 13.66 1.61 10.27
CA LEU A 59 14.45 0.88 11.27
C LEU A 59 15.96 1.06 11.07
N ASP A 60 16.40 1.25 9.82
CA ASP A 60 17.78 1.52 9.46
C ASP A 60 18.12 3.02 9.61
N ALA A 61 17.29 3.91 9.05
CA ALA A 61 17.54 5.35 9.03
C ALA A 61 17.35 6.04 10.39
N ARG A 62 16.41 5.55 11.22
CA ARG A 62 16.02 6.08 12.55
C ARG A 62 15.65 7.58 12.59
N SER A 63 15.52 8.21 11.43
CA SER A 63 15.14 9.62 11.24
C SER A 63 14.35 9.73 9.94
N PRO A 64 13.26 10.52 9.87
CA PRO A 64 12.68 11.38 10.91
C PRO A 64 11.95 10.59 12.01
N ALA A 65 11.27 11.27 12.96
CA ALA A 65 10.57 10.59 14.05
C ALA A 65 9.48 9.64 13.52
N LYS A 66 9.26 8.51 14.21
CA LYS A 66 8.28 7.48 13.79
C LYS A 66 6.89 8.08 13.49
N ALA A 67 6.43 9.01 14.32
CA ALA A 67 5.13 9.66 14.16
C ALA A 67 5.04 10.48 12.88
N GLU A 68 6.13 11.12 12.48
CA GLU A 68 6.21 11.91 11.25
C GLU A 68 6.17 11.00 10.02
N VAL A 69 6.93 9.91 10.02
CA VAL A 69 6.87 8.89 8.96
C VAL A 69 5.47 8.30 8.83
N ALA A 70 4.81 7.98 9.96
CA ALA A 70 3.45 7.48 9.97
C ALA A 70 2.45 8.51 9.39
N ALA A 71 2.60 9.78 9.74
CA ALA A 71 1.76 10.85 9.19
C ALA A 71 1.92 10.97 7.67
N HIS A 72 3.15 10.92 7.15
CA HIS A 72 3.41 10.94 5.71
C HIS A 72 2.87 9.70 4.99
N LEU A 73 3.00 8.51 5.57
CA LEU A 73 2.44 7.27 5.02
C LEU A 73 0.92 7.34 4.91
N VAL A 74 0.23 7.77 5.98
CA VAL A 74 -1.23 7.93 5.97
C VAL A 74 -1.65 8.99 4.95
N ASN A 75 -0.94 10.11 4.90
CA ASN A 75 -1.23 11.18 3.94
C ASN A 75 -1.07 10.69 2.48
N LEU A 76 -0.03 9.91 2.20
CA LEU A 76 0.17 9.31 0.88
C LEU A 76 -0.93 8.32 0.54
N ALA A 77 -1.24 7.39 1.46
CA ALA A 77 -2.27 6.38 1.24
C ALA A 77 -3.65 7.02 1.02
N TRP A 78 -4.05 7.99 1.85
CA TRP A 78 -5.37 8.60 1.75
C TRP A 78 -5.52 9.48 0.51
N ASN A 79 -4.56 10.37 0.24
CA ASN A 79 -4.63 11.22 -0.95
C ASN A 79 -4.48 10.39 -2.24
N GLY A 80 -3.59 9.39 -2.25
CA GLY A 80 -3.38 8.51 -3.41
C GLY A 80 -4.58 7.62 -3.70
N LEU A 81 -5.18 6.99 -2.69
CA LEU A 81 -6.36 6.14 -2.86
C LEU A 81 -7.64 6.93 -3.17
N SER A 82 -7.74 8.18 -2.69
CA SER A 82 -8.91 9.03 -3.00
C SER A 82 -9.04 9.36 -4.49
N GLY A 83 -7.95 9.28 -5.24
CA GLY A 83 -7.89 9.54 -6.68
C GLY A 83 -8.00 8.30 -7.56
N LEU A 84 -8.42 7.14 -7.04
CA LEU A 84 -8.51 5.91 -7.83
C LEU A 84 -9.52 6.03 -8.97
N GLU A 85 -9.04 5.85 -10.19
CA GLU A 85 -9.88 5.69 -11.37
C GLU A 85 -10.55 4.30 -11.35
N ARG A 86 -11.84 4.22 -11.68
CA ARG A 86 -12.57 2.95 -11.77
C ARG A 86 -12.01 2.00 -12.83
N SER A 87 -11.36 2.55 -13.85
CA SER A 87 -10.74 1.79 -14.93
C SER A 87 -9.42 2.46 -15.28
N PRO A 88 -8.36 2.19 -14.48
CA PRO A 88 -7.07 2.86 -14.65
C PRO A 88 -6.48 2.52 -16.02
N SER A 89 -6.04 3.54 -16.75
CA SER A 89 -5.34 3.39 -18.03
C SER A 89 -3.91 3.91 -17.95
N LEU A 90 -2.97 3.24 -18.63
CA LEU A 90 -1.55 3.61 -18.62
C LEU A 90 -1.28 5.00 -19.24
N THR A 91 -2.17 5.47 -20.11
CA THR A 91 -2.19 6.83 -20.62
C THR A 91 -3.27 7.58 -19.88
N GLY A 92 -2.89 8.55 -19.04
CA GLY A 92 -3.88 9.47 -18.45
C GLY A 92 -4.67 10.16 -19.56
N HIS A 93 -5.96 10.38 -19.36
CA HIS A 93 -6.73 11.24 -20.25
C HIS A 93 -6.06 12.61 -20.24
N THR A 94 -5.34 12.94 -21.32
CA THR A 94 -4.81 14.28 -21.54
C THR A 94 -5.98 15.25 -21.46
N ARG A 95 -6.16 15.91 -20.31
CA ARG A 95 -7.02 17.09 -20.22
C ARG A 95 -6.31 18.16 -21.03
N SER A 96 -6.69 18.29 -22.29
CA SER A 96 -6.43 19.48 -23.08
C SER A 96 -6.98 20.67 -22.30
N ILE A 97 -6.08 21.44 -21.70
CA ILE A 97 -6.40 22.77 -21.20
C ILE A 97 -6.52 23.63 -22.45
N THR A 98 -7.74 23.81 -22.94
CA THR A 98 -8.04 24.83 -23.94
C THR A 98 -8.09 26.17 -23.21
N THR A 99 -7.03 26.96 -23.41
CA THR A 99 -7.03 28.41 -23.22
C THR A 99 -7.56 29.07 -24.48
#